data_AF-A0A4Y3M4F0-F1
#
_entry.id   AF-A0A4Y3M4F0-F1
#
_cell.length_a   1.000
_cell.length_b   1.000
_cell.length_c   1.000
_cell.angle_alpha   90.00
_cell.angle_beta   90.00
_cell.angle_gamma   90.00
#
_symmetry.space_group_name_H-M   'P 1'
#
loop_
_entity.id
_entity.type
_entity.pdbx_description
1 polymer ?
#
loop_
_entity_poly.entity_id
_entity_poly.type
_entity_poly.pdbx_seq_one_letter_code
_entity_poly.pdbx_strand_id
1 'polypeptide(L)'
;MIHIPGIGMVFGPIWNRLQKKLFLKTFLWSQDRYNDWRRMGKYWKNIDEMIEYDFRVENEIFCQDSLPFNKIIFRKNKFFSADYFSILIEAQSGNIKFQEHIEIKNMDDSIYYFSLPNIPLMWIDIHEDAYCTQRLDGITVIIAEAKYKEESVAKNVKGPTYRPSGIDILNDKWVEKWEKWWNLRAIEECKRNIKLFIQYNFVTSYKIYHVNAKEMNNTKRNILLLRGMVIFYIANHMLSPIFWISVWLGKRDFWDRCE
;
A
#
# COMPACT_ATOMS: atom_id res chain seq x y z
N MET A 1 20.63 7.43 -32.99
CA MET A 1 20.84 6.05 -32.49
C MET A 1 20.31 5.12 -33.58
N ILE A 2 21.19 4.39 -34.27
CA ILE A 2 20.85 3.61 -35.46
C ILE A 2 20.04 2.38 -35.01
N HIS A 3 18.74 2.37 -35.30
CA HIS A 3 17.88 1.21 -35.09
C HIS A 3 18.15 0.21 -36.23
N ILE A 4 18.94 -0.82 -35.95
CA ILE A 4 19.09 -1.99 -36.82
C ILE A 4 17.86 -2.89 -36.56
N PRO A 5 16.93 -3.05 -37.52
CA PRO A 5 15.80 -3.94 -37.37
C PRO A 5 16.29 -5.39 -37.47
N GLY A 6 16.06 -6.18 -36.41
CA GLY A 6 16.42 -7.61 -36.35
C GLY A 6 17.13 -8.03 -35.07
N ILE A 7 18.03 -7.19 -34.54
CA ILE A 7 18.77 -7.51 -33.29
C ILE A 7 17.81 -7.44 -32.09
N GLY A 8 16.88 -6.47 -32.06
CA GLY A 8 15.87 -6.37 -31.00
C GLY A 8 14.93 -7.59 -30.91
N MET A 9 14.71 -8.30 -32.01
CA MET A 9 13.71 -9.38 -32.11
C MET A 9 14.21 -10.70 -31.51
N VAL A 10 15.51 -10.98 -31.60
CA VAL A 10 16.14 -12.19 -31.02
C VAL A 10 16.71 -11.93 -29.63
N PHE A 11 17.30 -10.75 -29.39
CA PHE A 11 17.85 -10.41 -28.08
C PHE A 11 16.75 -10.03 -27.08
N GLY A 12 15.61 -9.49 -27.51
CA GLY A 12 14.50 -9.12 -26.64
C GLY A 12 13.99 -10.28 -25.78
N PRO A 13 13.64 -11.44 -26.35
CA PRO A 13 13.19 -12.61 -25.59
C PRO A 13 14.25 -13.18 -24.64
N ILE A 14 15.51 -13.24 -25.08
CA ILE A 14 16.62 -13.75 -24.26
C ILE A 14 16.88 -12.80 -23.08
N TRP A 15 16.91 -11.50 -23.36
CA TRP A 15 17.05 -10.45 -22.36
C TRP A 15 15.88 -10.46 -21.37
N ASN A 16 14.64 -10.63 -21.86
CA ASN A 16 13.46 -10.72 -21.01
C ASN A 16 13.50 -11.95 -20.09
N ARG A 17 13.95 -13.12 -20.61
CA ARG A 17 14.18 -14.32 -19.80
C ARG A 17 15.25 -14.09 -18.73
N LEU A 18 16.35 -13.42 -19.08
CA LEU A 18 17.43 -13.12 -18.15
C LEU A 18 16.98 -12.11 -17.07
N GLN A 19 16.27 -11.05 -17.46
CA GLN A 19 15.64 -10.11 -16.54
C GLN A 19 14.66 -10.82 -15.61
N LYS A 20 13.80 -11.70 -16.14
CA LYS A 20 12.86 -12.48 -15.32
C LYS A 20 13.60 -13.34 -14.31
N LYS A 21 14.64 -14.07 -14.73
CA LYS A 21 15.43 -14.89 -13.80
C LYS A 21 16.11 -14.06 -12.70
N LEU A 22 16.62 -12.88 -13.01
CA LEU A 22 17.33 -12.01 -12.06
C LEU A 22 16.41 -11.24 -11.11
N PHE A 23 15.29 -10.70 -11.63
CA PHE A 23 14.48 -9.72 -10.92
C PHE A 23 13.16 -10.27 -10.38
N LEU A 24 12.65 -11.39 -10.89
CA LEU A 24 11.34 -11.92 -10.51
C LEU A 24 11.22 -12.16 -9.01
N LYS A 25 12.26 -12.70 -8.37
CA LYS A 25 12.23 -12.96 -6.92
C LYS A 25 12.12 -11.67 -6.09
N THR A 26 12.68 -10.55 -6.58
CA THR A 26 12.61 -9.24 -5.89
C THR A 26 11.27 -8.56 -6.16
N PHE A 27 10.77 -8.70 -7.38
CA PHE A 27 9.44 -8.22 -7.77
C PHE A 27 8.34 -8.92 -6.96
N LEU A 28 8.42 -10.26 -6.84
CA LEU A 28 7.53 -11.05 -5.98
C LEU A 28 7.59 -10.59 -4.52
N TRP A 29 8.78 -10.46 -3.95
CA TRP A 29 8.94 -9.99 -2.57
C TRP A 29 8.30 -8.60 -2.34
N SER A 30 8.48 -7.67 -3.28
CA SER A 30 7.88 -6.34 -3.19
C SER A 30 6.35 -6.39 -3.32
N GLN A 31 5.85 -7.25 -4.21
CA GLN A 31 4.42 -7.49 -4.38
C GLN A 31 3.81 -8.15 -3.14
N ASP A 32 4.49 -9.10 -2.52
CA ASP A 32 4.04 -9.78 -1.31
C ASP A 32 3.94 -8.78 -0.14
N ARG A 33 4.94 -7.90 0.03
CA ARG A 33 4.90 -6.77 0.98
C ARG A 33 3.68 -5.86 0.75
N TYR A 34 3.39 -5.53 -0.51
CA TYR A 34 2.21 -4.74 -0.86
C TYR A 34 0.90 -5.49 -0.52
N ASN A 35 0.82 -6.77 -0.86
CA ASN A 35 -0.34 -7.62 -0.56
C ASN A 35 -0.54 -7.77 0.96
N ASP A 36 0.54 -7.86 1.74
CA ASP A 36 0.49 -7.93 3.21
C ASP A 36 0.03 -6.62 3.84
N TRP A 37 0.41 -5.48 3.28
CA TRP A 37 -0.11 -4.17 3.69
C TRP A 37 -1.61 -4.04 3.40
N ARG A 38 -2.09 -4.61 2.28
CA ARG A 38 -3.51 -4.64 1.89
C ARG A 38 -4.30 -5.84 2.41
N ARG A 39 -3.69 -6.66 3.27
CA ARG A 39 -4.35 -7.84 3.83
C ARG A 39 -5.52 -7.40 4.71
N MET A 40 -6.71 -7.89 4.38
CA MET A 40 -7.91 -7.66 5.20
C MET A 40 -7.81 -8.40 6.53
N GLY A 41 -8.41 -7.82 7.57
CA GLY A 41 -8.42 -8.37 8.92
C GLY A 41 -7.19 -8.00 9.76
N LYS A 42 -6.37 -7.07 9.26
CA LYS A 42 -5.25 -6.49 10.02
C LYS A 42 -5.70 -5.30 10.87
N TYR A 43 -6.68 -4.53 10.40
CA TYR A 43 -7.16 -3.31 11.05
C TYR A 43 -8.68 -3.31 11.20
N TRP A 44 -9.17 -4.00 12.22
CA TRP A 44 -10.60 -4.07 12.53
C TRP A 44 -11.12 -2.73 13.07
N LYS A 45 -12.28 -2.33 12.56
CA LYS A 45 -13.07 -1.19 13.05
C LYS A 45 -14.34 -1.72 13.69
N ASN A 46 -14.75 -1.09 14.77
CA ASN A 46 -15.90 -1.55 15.54
C ASN A 46 -17.14 -0.72 15.17
N ILE A 47 -18.27 -1.41 15.04
CA ILE A 47 -19.61 -0.81 15.08
C ILE A 47 -20.15 -1.13 16.47
N ASP A 48 -19.88 -0.20 17.38
CA ASP A 48 -20.20 -0.37 18.80
C ASP A 48 -19.62 -1.71 19.33
N GLU A 49 -20.33 -2.40 20.22
CA GLU A 49 -19.95 -3.72 20.72
C GLU A 49 -20.51 -4.88 19.86
N MET A 50 -21.06 -4.62 18.67
CA MET A 50 -21.86 -5.60 17.91
C MET A 50 -21.02 -6.37 16.87
N ILE A 51 -20.41 -5.63 15.95
CA ILE A 51 -19.70 -6.18 14.79
C ILE A 51 -18.40 -5.41 14.61
N GLU A 52 -17.36 -6.15 14.26
CA GLU A 52 -16.13 -5.59 13.75
C GLU A 52 -16.06 -5.79 12.24
N TYR A 53 -15.48 -4.84 11.53
CA TYR A 53 -15.33 -4.91 10.08
C TYR A 53 -13.99 -4.38 9.61
N ASP A 54 -13.56 -4.86 8.45
CA ASP A 54 -12.43 -4.29 7.72
C ASP A 54 -12.79 -4.19 6.23
N PHE A 55 -12.32 -3.14 5.57
CA PHE A 55 -12.69 -2.80 4.21
C PHE A 55 -11.45 -2.71 3.34
N ARG A 56 -11.52 -3.30 2.15
CA ARG A 56 -10.50 -3.19 1.12
C ARG A 56 -11.10 -2.49 -0.09
N VAL A 57 -10.61 -1.28 -0.32
CA VAL A 57 -10.92 -0.51 -1.53
C VAL A 57 -10.01 -1.02 -2.64
N GLU A 58 -10.61 -1.36 -3.77
CA GLU A 58 -9.90 -1.75 -4.98
C GLU A 58 -9.77 -0.58 -5.96
N ASN A 59 -8.78 -0.71 -6.84
CA ASN A 59 -8.56 0.21 -7.95
C ASN A 59 -8.84 -0.52 -9.27
N GLU A 60 -9.26 0.21 -10.29
CA GLU A 60 -9.55 -0.41 -11.60
C GLU A 60 -8.27 -0.74 -12.37
N ILE A 61 -7.23 0.08 -12.19
CA ILE A 61 -6.02 0.07 -13.03
C ILE A 61 -5.07 -1.08 -12.68
N PHE A 62 -4.88 -1.34 -11.38
CA PHE A 62 -3.84 -2.25 -10.88
C PHE A 62 -4.41 -3.54 -10.26
N CYS A 63 -5.73 -3.71 -10.23
CA CYS A 63 -6.35 -4.93 -9.74
C CYS A 63 -6.07 -6.09 -10.69
N GLN A 64 -5.54 -7.18 -10.13
CA GLN A 64 -5.24 -8.41 -10.88
C GLN A 64 -6.26 -9.52 -10.60
N ASP A 65 -7.27 -9.22 -9.79
CA ASP A 65 -8.34 -10.18 -9.52
C ASP A 65 -9.24 -10.26 -10.74
N SER A 66 -9.71 -11.48 -11.06
CA SER A 66 -10.66 -11.70 -12.16
C SER A 66 -11.96 -10.89 -12.03
N LEU A 67 -12.32 -10.49 -10.81
CA LEU A 67 -13.48 -9.65 -10.48
C LEU A 67 -13.01 -8.53 -9.56
N PRO A 68 -12.75 -7.33 -10.09
CA PRO A 68 -12.29 -6.20 -9.31
C PRO A 68 -13.50 -5.58 -8.59
N PHE A 69 -13.80 -6.07 -7.39
CA PHE A 69 -14.80 -5.47 -6.52
C PHE A 69 -14.15 -4.98 -5.24
N ASN A 70 -14.68 -3.88 -4.72
CA ASN A 70 -14.44 -3.51 -3.34
C ASN A 70 -14.91 -4.65 -2.42
N LYS A 71 -14.22 -4.84 -1.30
CA LYS A 71 -14.45 -5.99 -0.41
C LYS A 71 -14.62 -5.51 1.02
N ILE A 72 -15.48 -6.20 1.76
CA ILE A 72 -15.65 -6.01 3.19
C ILE A 72 -15.67 -7.35 3.88
N ILE A 73 -15.04 -7.41 5.05
CA ILE A 73 -15.19 -8.54 5.96
C ILE A 73 -15.86 -8.09 7.25
N PHE A 74 -16.63 -9.00 7.83
CA PHE A 74 -17.29 -8.82 9.11
C PHE A 74 -16.92 -9.94 10.06
N ARG A 75 -16.86 -9.60 11.35
CA ARG A 75 -16.76 -10.55 12.46
C ARG A 75 -17.71 -10.10 13.56
N LYS A 76 -18.54 -11.03 14.06
CA LYS A 76 -19.43 -10.73 15.18
C LYS A 76 -18.65 -10.69 16.48
N ASN A 77 -18.99 -9.78 17.38
CA ASN A 77 -18.55 -9.87 18.75
C ASN A 77 -19.21 -11.08 19.44
N LYS A 78 -18.40 -11.94 20.05
CA LYS A 78 -18.87 -13.17 20.72
C LYS A 78 -19.88 -12.91 21.84
N PHE A 79 -19.80 -11.74 22.47
CA PHE A 79 -20.68 -11.37 23.58
C PHE A 79 -22.01 -10.76 23.12
N PHE A 80 -22.15 -10.41 21.84
CA PHE A 80 -23.37 -9.83 21.31
C PHE A 80 -24.34 -10.90 20.82
N SER A 81 -25.57 -10.86 21.34
CA SER A 81 -26.53 -11.97 21.20
C SER A 81 -27.25 -12.02 19.85
N ALA A 82 -27.14 -11.01 18.99
CA ALA A 82 -27.85 -11.03 17.71
C ALA A 82 -27.42 -12.20 16.79
N ASP A 83 -28.40 -12.77 16.11
CA ASP A 83 -28.25 -13.83 15.11
C ASP A 83 -28.49 -13.30 13.69
N TYR A 84 -29.17 -12.16 13.54
CA TYR A 84 -29.45 -11.53 12.25
C TYR A 84 -28.90 -10.11 12.19
N PHE A 85 -28.31 -9.75 11.05
CA PHE A 85 -27.88 -8.39 10.74
C PHE A 85 -28.27 -7.98 9.33
N SER A 86 -28.94 -6.84 9.24
CA SER A 86 -29.18 -6.07 8.01
C SER A 86 -28.22 -4.88 8.00
N ILE A 87 -27.24 -4.92 7.12
CA ILE A 87 -26.13 -3.96 7.05
C ILE A 87 -26.23 -3.18 5.75
N LEU A 88 -26.20 -1.85 5.85
CA LEU A 88 -26.12 -0.92 4.74
C LEU A 88 -24.72 -0.30 4.70
N ILE A 89 -24.04 -0.43 3.58
CA ILE A 89 -22.75 0.22 3.32
C ILE A 89 -23.03 1.40 2.40
N GLU A 90 -22.67 2.60 2.86
CA GLU A 90 -22.83 3.84 2.10
C GLU A 90 -21.45 4.39 1.75
N ALA A 91 -21.16 4.53 0.45
CA ALA A 91 -19.98 5.20 -0.05
C ALA A 91 -20.36 6.52 -0.72
N GLN A 92 -19.53 7.54 -0.53
CA GLN A 92 -19.74 8.88 -1.07
C GLN A 92 -18.61 9.24 -2.03
N SER A 93 -18.98 9.83 -3.17
CA SER A 93 -18.07 10.47 -4.13
C SER A 93 -18.68 11.81 -4.54
N GLY A 94 -18.11 12.91 -4.03
CA GLY A 94 -18.69 14.24 -4.16
C GLY A 94 -20.14 14.27 -3.64
N ASN A 95 -21.07 14.57 -4.54
CA ASN A 95 -22.51 14.65 -4.23
C ASN A 95 -23.27 13.34 -4.51
N ILE A 96 -22.59 12.30 -4.98
CA ILE A 96 -23.20 11.01 -5.33
C ILE A 96 -22.99 10.03 -4.18
N LYS A 97 -24.05 9.27 -3.87
CA LYS A 97 -24.04 8.20 -2.88
C LYS A 97 -24.25 6.85 -3.56
N PHE A 98 -23.42 5.89 -3.19
CA PHE A 98 -23.49 4.50 -3.59
C PHE A 98 -23.85 3.67 -2.37
N GLN A 99 -24.72 2.67 -2.55
CA GLN A 99 -25.23 1.88 -1.46
C GLN A 99 -25.16 0.39 -1.80
N GLU A 100 -24.72 -0.40 -0.84
CA GLU A 100 -24.76 -1.87 -0.88
C GLU A 100 -25.49 -2.35 0.38
N HIS A 101 -26.41 -3.30 0.20
CA HIS A 101 -27.16 -3.90 1.30
C HIS A 101 -26.79 -5.37 1.45
N ILE A 102 -26.48 -5.78 2.68
CA ILE A 102 -26.06 -7.13 3.02
C ILE A 102 -26.92 -7.62 4.18
N GLU A 103 -27.50 -8.81 4.00
CA GLU A 103 -28.19 -9.53 5.07
C GLU A 103 -27.37 -10.75 5.49
N ILE A 104 -27.13 -10.89 6.78
CA ILE A 104 -26.45 -12.03 7.37
C ILE A 104 -27.41 -12.70 8.35
N LYS A 105 -27.78 -13.94 8.06
CA LYS A 105 -28.64 -14.78 8.91
C LYS A 105 -27.78 -15.77 9.68
N ASN A 106 -28.11 -15.99 10.95
CA ASN A 106 -27.38 -16.87 11.87
C ASN A 106 -25.88 -16.55 11.96
N MET A 107 -25.55 -15.26 12.07
CA MET A 107 -24.15 -14.82 12.13
C MET A 107 -23.47 -15.37 13.40
N ASP A 108 -22.40 -16.13 13.21
CA ASP A 108 -21.52 -16.65 14.26
C ASP A 108 -20.26 -15.78 14.42
N ASP A 109 -19.25 -16.26 15.14
CA ASP A 109 -17.98 -15.57 15.37
C ASP A 109 -16.94 -15.78 14.25
N SER A 110 -17.34 -16.41 13.14
CA SER A 110 -16.50 -16.58 11.96
C SER A 110 -16.36 -15.28 11.16
N ILE A 111 -15.44 -15.28 10.19
CA ILE A 111 -15.22 -14.14 9.30
C ILE A 111 -16.11 -14.31 8.07
N TYR A 112 -17.01 -13.35 7.86
CA TYR A 112 -17.85 -13.27 6.68
C TYR A 112 -17.20 -12.33 5.67
N TYR A 113 -17.14 -12.76 4.41
CA TYR A 113 -16.52 -12.01 3.32
C TYR A 113 -17.54 -11.66 2.24
N PHE A 114 -17.57 -10.40 1.83
CA PHE A 114 -18.49 -9.90 0.80
C PHE A 114 -17.76 -9.06 -0.24
N SER A 115 -18.19 -9.21 -1.49
CA SER A 115 -17.84 -8.30 -2.59
C SER A 115 -18.93 -7.25 -2.73
N LEU A 116 -18.56 -6.03 -3.10
CA LEU A 116 -19.43 -4.85 -3.11
C LEU A 116 -19.55 -4.29 -4.53
N PRO A 117 -20.35 -4.92 -5.40
CA PRO A 117 -20.49 -4.51 -6.79
C PRO A 117 -21.13 -3.13 -6.96
N ASN A 118 -21.98 -2.68 -6.03
CA ASN A 118 -22.64 -1.38 -6.12
C ASN A 118 -21.75 -0.23 -5.61
N ILE A 119 -20.60 -0.53 -5.02
CA ILE A 119 -19.61 0.47 -4.60
C ILE A 119 -18.54 0.58 -5.68
N PRO A 120 -18.36 1.75 -6.33
CA PRO A 120 -17.48 1.87 -7.47
C PRO A 120 -16.00 1.75 -7.10
N LEU A 121 -15.19 1.28 -8.05
CA LEU A 121 -13.75 1.23 -7.92
C LEU A 121 -13.14 2.63 -8.01
N MET A 122 -11.95 2.80 -7.42
CA MET A 122 -11.18 4.01 -7.60
C MET A 122 -10.35 3.95 -8.89
N TRP A 123 -10.31 5.05 -9.64
CA TRP A 123 -9.47 5.17 -10.84
C TRP A 123 -9.08 6.62 -11.11
N ILE A 124 -8.02 6.77 -11.91
CA ILE A 124 -7.58 8.05 -12.47
C ILE A 124 -7.31 7.83 -13.95
N ASP A 125 -7.76 8.76 -14.77
CA ASP A 125 -7.39 8.87 -16.18
C ASP A 125 -6.77 10.24 -16.41
N ILE A 126 -5.65 10.27 -17.12
CA ILE A 126 -4.86 11.49 -17.35
C ILE A 126 -4.75 11.69 -18.86
N HIS A 127 -5.31 12.79 -19.33
CA HIS A 127 -5.17 13.29 -20.69
C HIS A 127 -4.23 14.50 -20.73
N GLU A 128 -3.88 14.97 -21.92
CA GLU A 128 -2.89 16.05 -22.11
C GLU A 128 -3.25 17.35 -21.36
N ASP A 129 -4.54 17.72 -21.35
CA ASP A 129 -5.02 18.99 -20.77
C ASP A 129 -5.93 18.80 -19.54
N ALA A 130 -6.24 17.56 -19.14
CA ALA A 130 -7.18 17.29 -18.07
C ALA A 130 -6.94 15.93 -17.41
N TYR A 131 -7.46 15.76 -16.20
CA TYR A 131 -7.53 14.47 -15.55
C TYR A 131 -8.96 14.22 -15.06
N CYS A 132 -9.38 12.96 -15.12
CA CYS A 132 -10.63 12.50 -14.55
C CYS A 132 -10.32 11.50 -13.44
N THR A 133 -11.02 11.57 -12.31
CA THR A 133 -10.82 10.63 -11.21
C THR A 133 -12.15 10.16 -10.67
N GLN A 134 -12.27 8.86 -10.41
CA GLN A 134 -13.26 8.33 -9.50
C GLN A 134 -12.61 8.10 -8.14
N ARG A 135 -13.03 8.88 -7.15
CA ARG A 135 -12.55 8.77 -5.77
C ARG A 135 -13.72 8.55 -4.82
N LEU A 136 -13.50 7.73 -3.80
CA LEU A 136 -14.40 7.62 -2.66
C LEU A 136 -13.91 8.55 -1.55
N ASP A 137 -14.76 9.50 -1.14
CA ASP A 137 -14.47 10.48 -0.08
C ASP A 137 -14.70 9.88 1.30
N GLY A 138 -15.70 9.02 1.42
CA GLY A 138 -16.09 8.38 2.66
C GLY A 138 -16.84 7.08 2.41
N ILE A 139 -16.62 6.10 3.28
CA ILE A 139 -17.35 4.83 3.34
C ILE A 139 -17.81 4.65 4.77
N THR A 140 -19.12 4.48 4.98
CA THR A 140 -19.72 4.29 6.29
C THR A 140 -20.52 3.01 6.28
N VAL A 141 -20.34 2.21 7.34
CA VAL A 141 -21.12 0.99 7.54
C VAL A 141 -22.19 1.26 8.58
N ILE A 142 -23.43 0.89 8.28
CA ILE A 142 -24.61 1.15 9.08
C ILE A 142 -25.32 -0.17 9.34
N ILE A 143 -25.49 -0.55 10.60
CA ILE A 143 -26.40 -1.62 10.98
C ILE A 143 -27.81 -1.04 10.93
N ALA A 144 -28.54 -1.33 9.86
CA ALA A 144 -29.92 -0.90 9.71
C ALA A 144 -30.81 -1.61 10.75
N GLU A 145 -30.59 -2.91 10.94
CA GLU A 145 -31.31 -3.71 11.93
C GLU A 145 -30.47 -4.90 12.38
N ALA A 146 -30.44 -5.17 13.69
CA ALA A 146 -29.92 -6.41 14.26
C ALA A 146 -31.03 -7.10 15.06
N LYS A 147 -31.21 -8.41 14.89
CA LYS A 147 -32.23 -9.17 15.61
C LYS A 147 -31.62 -10.34 16.39
N TYR A 148 -32.32 -10.73 17.45
CA TYR A 148 -32.12 -11.97 18.17
C TYR A 148 -33.48 -12.63 18.35
N LYS A 149 -33.65 -13.88 17.88
CA LYS A 149 -34.95 -14.57 17.95
C LYS A 149 -36.12 -13.71 17.44
N GLU A 150 -35.92 -13.05 16.29
CA GLU A 150 -36.87 -12.14 15.63
C GLU A 150 -37.14 -10.80 16.33
N GLU A 151 -36.67 -10.59 17.56
CA GLU A 151 -36.74 -9.31 18.25
C GLU A 151 -35.60 -8.38 17.84
N SER A 152 -35.92 -7.12 17.54
CA SER A 152 -34.94 -6.10 17.19
C SER A 152 -34.12 -5.67 18.41
N VAL A 153 -32.83 -5.98 18.42
CA VAL A 153 -31.88 -5.62 19.48
C VAL A 153 -31.21 -4.27 19.20
N ALA A 154 -31.00 -3.92 17.93
CA ALA A 154 -30.39 -2.65 17.54
C ALA A 154 -30.91 -2.16 16.18
N LYS A 155 -31.00 -0.84 16.02
CA LYS A 155 -31.43 -0.19 14.77
C LYS A 155 -30.61 1.06 14.50
N ASN A 156 -30.29 1.28 13.23
CA ASN A 156 -29.59 2.47 12.74
C ASN A 156 -28.28 2.82 13.48
N VAL A 157 -27.51 1.80 13.86
CA VAL A 157 -26.19 2.00 14.50
C VAL A 157 -25.15 2.25 13.43
N LYS A 158 -24.44 3.38 13.49
CA LYS A 158 -23.45 3.78 12.50
C LYS A 158 -22.04 3.52 13.01
N GLY A 159 -21.23 2.87 12.20
CA GLY A 159 -19.79 2.79 12.40
C GLY A 159 -19.06 4.08 12.05
N PRO A 160 -17.76 4.17 12.35
CA PRO A 160 -16.94 5.31 11.94
C PRO A 160 -16.84 5.42 10.41
N THR A 161 -16.84 6.63 9.88
CA THR A 161 -16.63 6.86 8.44
C THR A 161 -15.16 6.64 8.09
N TYR A 162 -14.91 5.65 7.24
CA TYR A 162 -13.59 5.40 6.65
C TYR A 162 -13.35 6.35 5.48
N ARG A 163 -12.16 6.94 5.40
CA ARG A 163 -11.74 7.77 4.27
C ARG A 163 -10.64 7.05 3.49
N PRO A 164 -10.95 6.45 2.34
CA PRO A 164 -9.97 5.80 1.48
C PRO A 164 -8.79 6.72 1.15
N SER A 165 -7.57 6.18 1.25
CA SER A 165 -6.39 6.86 0.74
C SER A 165 -6.23 6.55 -0.75
N GLY A 166 -5.99 7.57 -1.56
CA GLY A 166 -5.66 7.42 -2.99
C GLY A 166 -4.21 7.02 -3.24
N ILE A 167 -3.51 6.49 -2.23
CA ILE A 167 -2.05 6.31 -2.28
C ILE A 167 -1.62 5.32 -3.37
N ASP A 168 -2.43 4.28 -3.58
CA ASP A 168 -2.18 3.24 -4.59
C ASP A 168 -2.29 3.75 -6.02
N ILE A 169 -3.04 4.82 -6.23
CA ILE A 169 -3.27 5.45 -7.53
C ILE A 169 -2.26 6.57 -7.76
N LEU A 170 -2.03 7.42 -6.75
CA LEU A 170 -1.30 8.67 -6.91
C LEU A 170 0.19 8.59 -6.59
N ASN A 171 0.61 7.66 -5.74
CA ASN A 171 1.95 7.70 -5.16
C ASN A 171 2.64 6.33 -5.15
N ASP A 172 2.17 5.42 -5.98
CA ASP A 172 2.65 4.05 -5.97
C ASP A 172 3.51 3.72 -7.18
N LYS A 173 4.50 2.87 -6.97
CA LYS A 173 5.55 2.60 -7.95
C LYS A 173 5.21 1.35 -8.75
N TRP A 174 4.16 1.47 -9.55
CA TRP A 174 3.71 0.40 -10.43
C TRP A 174 4.55 0.30 -11.69
N VAL A 175 4.87 -0.93 -12.10
CA VAL A 175 5.54 -1.21 -13.36
C VAL A 175 4.88 -2.41 -14.02
N GLU A 176 4.46 -2.25 -15.27
CA GLU A 176 3.99 -3.37 -16.09
C GLU A 176 5.19 -4.15 -16.64
N LYS A 177 5.31 -5.43 -16.24
CA LYS A 177 6.30 -6.37 -16.76
C LYS A 177 5.80 -7.81 -16.71
N TRP A 178 6.15 -8.59 -17.73
CA TRP A 178 5.78 -10.01 -17.81
C TRP A 178 4.25 -10.22 -17.69
N GLU A 179 3.48 -9.40 -18.42
CA GLU A 179 2.01 -9.45 -18.48
C GLU A 179 1.32 -9.21 -17.13
N LYS A 180 2.03 -8.58 -16.18
CA LYS A 180 1.51 -8.26 -14.84
C LYS A 180 1.97 -6.89 -14.39
N TRP A 181 1.15 -6.26 -13.55
CA TRP A 181 1.54 -5.08 -12.79
C TRP A 181 2.33 -5.49 -11.55
N TRP A 182 3.45 -4.82 -11.31
CA TRP A 182 4.27 -5.07 -10.14
C TRP A 182 4.37 -3.83 -9.29
N ASN A 183 4.03 -3.98 -8.01
CA ASN A 183 4.21 -2.94 -7.03
C ASN A 183 5.67 -2.91 -6.55
N LEU A 184 6.40 -1.84 -6.87
CA LEU A 184 7.81 -1.67 -6.47
C LEU A 184 7.98 -0.75 -5.25
N ARG A 185 6.90 -0.45 -4.50
CA ARG A 185 6.94 0.45 -3.35
C ARG A 185 7.97 0.02 -2.32
N ALA A 186 7.99 -1.28 -1.98
CA ALA A 186 8.93 -1.81 -1.00
C ALA A 186 10.38 -1.66 -1.47
N ILE A 187 10.65 -1.81 -2.77
CA ILE A 187 11.99 -1.60 -3.34
C ILE A 187 12.42 -0.13 -3.21
N GLU A 188 11.54 0.80 -3.55
CA GLU A 188 11.83 2.23 -3.46
C GLU A 188 11.97 2.69 -1.99
N GLU A 189 11.17 2.12 -1.09
CA GLU A 189 11.31 2.33 0.34
C GLU A 189 12.66 1.82 0.87
N CYS A 190 13.09 0.62 0.48
CA CYS A 190 14.43 0.14 0.84
C CYS A 190 15.53 1.07 0.31
N LYS A 191 15.45 1.54 -0.94
CA LYS A 191 16.42 2.50 -1.48
C LYS A 191 16.43 3.80 -0.69
N ARG A 192 15.25 4.30 -0.31
CA ARG A 192 15.10 5.49 0.55
C ARG A 192 15.74 5.25 1.93
N ASN A 193 15.50 4.09 2.54
CA ASN A 193 16.07 3.75 3.85
C ASN A 193 17.59 3.63 3.78
N ILE A 194 18.14 3.03 2.72
CA ILE A 194 19.60 3.01 2.47
C ILE A 194 20.14 4.43 2.35
N LYS A 195 19.45 5.30 1.61
CA LYS A 195 19.84 6.71 1.47
C LYS A 195 19.85 7.42 2.81
N LEU A 196 18.79 7.28 3.60
CA LEU A 196 18.69 7.87 4.94
C LEU A 196 19.75 7.32 5.88
N PHE A 197 20.00 6.01 5.87
CA PHE A 197 21.06 5.38 6.65
C PHE A 197 22.44 5.95 6.30
N ILE A 198 22.75 6.10 5.01
CA ILE A 198 24.02 6.68 4.55
C ILE A 198 24.11 8.15 4.98
N GLN A 199 23.04 8.92 4.78
CA GLN A 199 22.98 10.32 5.21
C GLN A 199 23.21 10.45 6.72
N TYR A 200 22.52 9.63 7.51
CA TYR A 200 22.60 9.67 8.97
C TYR A 200 24.03 9.40 9.47
N ASN A 201 24.61 8.29 9.03
CA ASN A 201 25.90 7.81 9.54
C ASN A 201 27.09 8.61 9.00
N PHE A 202 27.02 9.09 7.76
CA PHE A 202 28.18 9.65 7.07
C PHE A 202 28.09 11.14 6.74
N VAL A 203 26.88 11.73 6.73
CA VAL A 203 26.66 13.14 6.35
C VAL A 203 26.23 13.98 7.54
N THR A 204 25.30 13.49 8.37
CA THR A 204 24.76 14.22 9.54
C THR A 204 25.42 13.80 10.85
N SER A 205 26.73 13.51 10.84
CA SER A 205 27.52 13.32 12.07
C SER A 205 27.70 14.63 12.87
N TYR A 206 26.74 15.56 12.81
CA TYR A 206 26.64 16.64 13.75
C TYR A 206 26.11 16.04 15.04
N LYS A 207 27.00 15.80 16.01
CA LYS A 207 26.58 15.74 17.40
C LYS A 207 25.68 16.95 17.62
N ILE A 208 24.43 16.72 18.00
CA ILE A 208 23.49 17.77 18.40
C ILE A 208 24.28 18.75 19.26
N TYR A 209 24.38 20.00 18.80
CA TYR A 209 25.12 21.03 19.51
C TYR A 209 24.40 21.26 20.84
N HIS A 210 24.83 20.54 21.88
CA HIS A 210 24.49 20.89 23.25
C HIS A 210 25.07 22.28 23.53
N VAL A 211 24.42 23.03 24.42
CA VAL A 211 24.78 24.41 24.82
C VAL A 211 26.25 24.54 25.29
N ASN A 212 26.92 23.42 25.61
CA ASN A 212 28.34 23.35 26.01
C ASN A 212 29.25 22.56 25.02
N ALA A 213 28.88 22.45 23.74
CA ALA A 213 29.73 21.76 22.77
C ALA A 213 31.04 22.52 22.53
N LYS A 214 32.19 21.88 22.79
CA LYS A 214 33.52 22.44 22.47
C LYS A 214 33.58 22.80 20.98
N GLU A 215 34.06 24.01 20.69
CA GLU A 215 34.24 24.48 19.31
C GLU A 215 35.09 23.48 18.51
N MET A 216 34.52 22.96 17.44
CA MET A 216 35.20 22.01 16.57
C MET A 216 36.12 22.79 15.63
N ASN A 217 37.39 22.41 15.56
CA ASN A 217 38.37 23.03 14.67
C ASN A 217 37.83 23.11 13.22
N ASN A 218 37.86 24.31 12.63
CA ASN A 218 37.38 24.63 11.29
C ASN A 218 37.90 23.65 10.22
N THR A 219 39.16 23.20 10.31
CA THR A 219 39.74 22.24 9.36
C THR A 219 39.07 20.87 9.45
N LYS A 220 38.82 20.37 10.68
CA LYS A 220 38.12 19.10 10.89
C LYS A 220 36.66 19.18 10.43
N ARG A 221 36.01 20.33 10.64
CA ARG A 221 34.65 20.60 10.14
C ARG A 221 34.59 20.57 8.62
N ASN A 222 35.52 21.25 7.95
CA ASN A 222 35.56 21.30 6.48
C ASN A 222 35.84 19.91 5.88
N ILE A 223 36.72 19.10 6.49
CA ILE A 223 36.98 17.72 6.07
C ILE A 223 35.73 16.85 6.22
N LEU A 224 35.00 16.96 7.34
CA LEU A 224 33.76 16.21 7.55
C LEU A 224 32.67 16.63 6.54
N LEU A 225 32.55 17.93 6.24
CA LEU A 225 31.64 18.46 5.23
C LEU A 225 31.98 17.94 3.83
N LEU A 226 33.25 18.00 3.42
CA LEU A 226 33.72 17.48 2.12
C LEU A 226 33.47 15.97 2.02
N ARG A 227 33.78 15.20 3.07
CA ARG A 227 33.48 13.77 3.13
C ARG A 227 31.98 13.50 3.00
N GLY A 228 31.16 14.26 3.72
CA GLY A 228 29.70 14.18 3.64
C GLY A 228 29.17 14.48 2.24
N MET A 229 29.69 15.50 1.56
CA MET A 229 29.32 15.85 0.18
C MET A 229 29.68 14.75 -0.81
N VAL A 230 30.90 14.21 -0.74
CA VAL A 230 31.33 13.10 -1.61
C VAL A 230 30.46 11.87 -1.39
N ILE A 231 30.19 11.50 -0.13
CA ILE A 231 29.36 10.34 0.20
C ILE A 231 27.90 10.57 -0.23
N PHE A 232 27.37 11.77 -0.06
CA PHE A 232 26.02 12.13 -0.52
C PHE A 232 25.90 12.03 -2.05
N TYR A 233 26.92 12.52 -2.77
CA TYR A 233 26.98 12.43 -4.23
C TYR A 233 27.04 10.96 -4.70
N ILE A 234 27.93 10.16 -4.10
CA ILE A 234 28.02 8.73 -4.38
C ILE A 234 26.71 8.03 -4.06
N ALA A 235 26.08 8.32 -2.93
CA ALA A 235 24.79 7.74 -2.56
C ALA A 235 23.74 8.03 -3.64
N ASN A 236 23.54 9.30 -4.03
CA ASN A 236 22.51 9.63 -5.02
C ASN A 236 22.67 8.91 -6.38
N HIS A 237 23.90 8.63 -6.80
CA HIS A 237 24.16 7.95 -8.09
C HIS A 237 24.33 6.42 -7.98
N MET A 238 24.81 5.91 -6.84
CA MET A 238 25.16 4.50 -6.66
C MET A 238 24.12 3.70 -5.85
N LEU A 239 23.07 4.35 -5.32
CA LEU A 239 22.01 3.67 -4.56
C LEU A 239 21.37 2.49 -5.29
N SER A 240 21.01 2.68 -6.56
CA SER A 240 20.39 1.60 -7.35
C SER A 240 21.35 0.43 -7.59
N PRO A 241 22.60 0.64 -8.05
CA PRO A 241 23.60 -0.42 -8.11
C PRO A 241 23.85 -1.14 -6.77
N ILE A 242 24.03 -0.39 -5.67
CA ILE A 242 24.28 -0.94 -4.33
C ILE A 242 23.12 -1.82 -3.89
N PHE A 243 21.88 -1.37 -4.10
CA PHE A 243 20.68 -2.16 -3.83
C PHE A 243 20.69 -3.47 -4.61
N TRP A 244 20.88 -3.43 -5.93
CA TRP A 244 20.84 -4.63 -6.77
C TRP A 244 21.95 -5.62 -6.46
N ILE A 245 23.17 -5.13 -6.21
CA ILE A 245 24.29 -5.97 -5.75
C ILE A 245 23.93 -6.65 -4.43
N SER A 246 23.33 -5.93 -3.49
CA SER A 246 22.94 -6.49 -2.19
C SER A 246 21.86 -7.57 -2.32
N VAL A 247 20.90 -7.35 -3.21
CA VAL A 247 19.87 -8.35 -3.55
C VAL A 247 20.50 -9.61 -4.14
N TRP A 248 21.49 -9.46 -5.04
CA TRP A 248 22.18 -10.58 -5.68
C TRP A 248 23.06 -11.36 -4.70
N LEU A 249 23.65 -10.69 -3.72
CA LEU A 249 24.40 -11.30 -2.62
C LEU A 249 23.49 -11.97 -1.57
N GLY A 250 22.17 -11.99 -1.77
CA GLY A 250 21.20 -12.61 -0.85
C GLY A 250 20.96 -11.81 0.43
N LYS A 251 21.53 -10.62 0.59
CA LYS A 251 21.40 -9.77 1.77
C LYS A 251 20.14 -8.89 1.73
N ARG A 252 18.99 -9.48 1.38
CA ARG A 252 17.71 -8.76 1.33
C ARG A 252 17.27 -8.30 2.71
N ASP A 253 17.34 -9.21 3.68
CA ASP A 253 16.95 -9.00 5.09
C ASP A 253 17.91 -8.08 5.86
N PHE A 254 19.03 -7.67 5.24
CA PHE A 254 19.92 -6.69 5.86
C PHE A 254 19.26 -5.31 5.95
N TRP A 255 18.40 -4.97 4.99
CA TRP A 255 17.84 -3.63 4.88
C TRP A 255 16.52 -3.43 5.63
N ASP A 256 15.83 -4.51 5.95
CA ASP A 256 14.72 -4.48 6.93
C ASP A 256 15.23 -4.18 8.36
N ARG A 257 16.53 -4.38 8.62
CA ARG A 257 17.18 -4.07 9.90
C ARG A 257 17.75 -2.64 9.96
N CYS A 258 17.56 -1.85 8.90
CA CYS A 258 17.97 -0.45 8.86
C CYS A 258 16.81 0.51 9.15
N GLU A 259 15.62 -0.02 9.50
CA GLU A 259 14.56 0.70 10.22
C GLU A 259 14.96 0.92 11.68
#